data_AF-A0A8S3VCW9-F1
#
_entry.id   AF-A0A8S3VCW9-F1
#
_cell.length_a   1.000
_cell.length_b   1.000
_cell.length_c   1.000
_cell.angle_alpha   90.00
_cell.angle_beta   90.00
_cell.angle_gamma   90.00
#
_symmetry.space_group_name_H-M   'P 1'
#
loop_
_entity.id
_entity.type
_entity.pdbx_description
1 polymer ?
#
loop_
_entity_poly.entity_id
_entity_poly.type
_entity_poly.pdbx_seq_one_letter_code
_entity_poly.pdbx_strand_id
1 'polypeptide(L)'
;MNKYLYDECDKIIRTKRHLSNDSNTPDNVKKLKPVSDDMINLVILQDESEINMAQFKDNDCQGQSTNNELGELKSLVRGLAGTMNNFCEMITKCIDDFENNIPNQIASMIDKKVTIEIQKFQKQFQTEIKGVTEKVECMEKSYADIVKQASVNMDIDNSEKCRIVIRNIPESSNENLENKINGLIRDGLHLKDVKVVSAERKKSFREGKSGVIIASLSSTSDKRKVMDKKRELKNSRNYKDVFVENSIPLAQRILNSNLRNIVNAIGDDNLEVKGIRVQFKSRKYGHNKIVDSANSQSRDITRIPENEEINRESNGMNRGGYNKRGR
;
A
#
# COMPACT_ATOMS: atom_id res chain seq x y z
N MET A 1 -3.97 12.85 15.19
CA MET A 1 -5.30 12.21 15.04
C MET A 1 -5.25 10.80 14.43
N ASN A 2 -4.25 10.44 13.60
CA ASN A 2 -4.18 9.11 12.96
C ASN A 2 -3.57 7.96 13.81
N LYS A 3 -2.94 8.23 14.95
CA LYS A 3 -2.33 7.16 15.78
C LYS A 3 -3.38 6.36 16.58
N TYR A 4 -4.45 7.04 17.00
CA TYR A 4 -5.53 6.42 17.80
C TYR A 4 -6.34 5.39 16.99
N LEU A 5 -6.64 5.71 15.72
CA LEU A 5 -7.38 4.81 14.83
C LEU A 5 -6.57 3.54 14.47
N TYR A 6 -5.25 3.64 14.39
CA TYR A 6 -4.39 2.47 14.18
C TYR A 6 -4.36 1.56 15.40
N ASP A 7 -4.27 2.12 16.61
CA ASP A 7 -4.25 1.35 17.86
C ASP A 7 -5.62 0.67 18.14
N GLU A 8 -6.74 1.28 17.76
CA GLU A 8 -8.07 0.68 17.85
C GLU A 8 -8.25 -0.51 16.89
N CYS A 9 -7.78 -0.37 15.64
CA CYS A 9 -7.84 -1.43 14.64
C CYS A 9 -6.95 -2.63 15.04
N ASP A 10 -5.77 -2.37 15.59
CA ASP A 10 -4.84 -3.42 16.01
C ASP A 10 -5.36 -4.19 17.25
N LYS A 11 -6.09 -3.51 18.15
CA LYS A 11 -6.84 -4.16 19.24
C LYS A 11 -7.93 -5.10 18.71
N ILE A 12 -8.74 -4.67 17.74
CA ILE A 12 -9.83 -5.50 17.18
C ILE A 12 -9.27 -6.75 16.48
N ILE A 13 -8.15 -6.63 15.77
CA ILE A 13 -7.50 -7.75 15.08
C ILE A 13 -6.93 -8.76 16.09
N ARG A 14 -6.34 -8.30 17.21
CA ARG A 14 -5.83 -9.20 18.26
C ARG A 14 -6.96 -9.92 19.01
N THR A 15 -8.08 -9.24 19.28
CA THR A 15 -9.25 -9.88 19.92
C THR A 15 -9.88 -10.94 19.01
N LYS A 16 -9.92 -10.73 17.70
CA LYS A 16 -10.40 -11.74 16.74
C LYS A 16 -9.46 -12.95 16.60
N ARG A 17 -8.14 -12.77 16.72
CA ARG A 17 -7.17 -13.90 16.70
C ARG A 17 -7.24 -14.75 17.96
N HIS A 18 -7.61 -14.17 19.11
CA HIS A 18 -7.84 -14.98 20.32
C HIS A 18 -9.15 -15.78 20.26
N LEU A 19 -10.15 -15.33 19.50
CA LEU A 19 -11.42 -16.04 19.36
C LEU A 19 -11.42 -17.12 18.25
N SER A 20 -10.42 -17.15 17.36
CA SER A 20 -10.35 -18.15 16.28
C SER A 20 -9.41 -19.33 16.55
N ASN A 21 -8.75 -19.38 17.71
CA ASN A 21 -7.80 -20.44 18.06
C ASN A 21 -8.28 -21.39 19.16
N ASP A 22 -9.50 -21.22 19.67
CA ASP A 22 -10.16 -22.22 20.52
C ASP A 22 -10.93 -23.24 19.66
N SER A 23 -10.22 -23.91 18.76
CA SER A 23 -10.67 -25.18 18.18
C SER A 23 -10.25 -26.32 19.11
N ASN A 24 -10.82 -26.31 20.31
CA ASN A 24 -10.90 -27.48 21.19
C ASN A 24 -12.36 -27.61 21.63
N THR A 25 -13.24 -27.86 20.66
CA THR A 25 -14.50 -28.54 20.95
C THR A 25 -14.16 -29.97 21.36
N PRO A 26 -14.44 -30.38 22.61
CA PRO A 26 -14.31 -31.78 22.97
C PRO A 26 -15.40 -32.57 22.23
N ASP A 27 -15.00 -33.62 21.52
CA ASP A 27 -15.85 -34.69 20.99
C ASP A 27 -16.53 -35.47 22.13
N ASN A 28 -17.39 -34.80 22.87
CA ASN A 28 -18.19 -35.37 23.94
C ASN A 28 -19.63 -34.87 23.82
N VAL A 29 -20.22 -35.05 22.64
CA VAL A 29 -21.63 -35.45 22.62
C VAL A 29 -21.66 -36.88 23.13
N LYS A 30 -21.70 -37.02 24.46
CA LYS A 30 -22.13 -38.26 25.10
C LYS A 30 -23.43 -38.64 24.40
N LYS A 31 -23.40 -39.76 23.69
CA LYS A 31 -24.60 -40.53 23.33
C LYS A 31 -25.44 -40.61 24.60
N LEU A 32 -26.47 -39.77 24.69
CA LEU A 32 -27.62 -40.06 25.53
C LEU A 32 -28.10 -41.40 25.00
N LYS A 33 -27.83 -42.45 25.78
CA LYS A 33 -28.42 -43.76 25.51
C LYS A 33 -29.92 -43.50 25.37
N PRO A 34 -30.58 -43.99 24.31
CA PRO A 34 -32.03 -44.00 24.29
C PRO A 34 -32.47 -44.67 25.60
N VAL A 35 -33.44 -44.06 26.28
CA VAL A 35 -34.17 -44.73 27.35
C VAL A 35 -34.58 -46.06 26.76
N SER A 36 -34.03 -47.16 27.30
CA SER A 36 -34.16 -48.48 26.70
C SER A 36 -35.64 -48.82 26.57
N ASP A 37 -36.02 -49.38 25.42
CA ASP A 37 -37.35 -49.96 25.19
C ASP A 37 -37.79 -50.93 26.32
N ASP A 38 -36.82 -51.42 27.11
CA ASP A 38 -37.03 -52.23 28.31
C ASP A 38 -37.82 -51.52 29.44
N MET A 39 -37.84 -50.18 29.52
CA MET A 39 -38.66 -49.46 30.53
C MET A 39 -40.11 -49.25 30.08
N ILE A 40 -40.36 -49.18 28.78
CA ILE A 40 -41.72 -49.11 28.22
C ILE A 40 -42.37 -50.50 28.25
N ASN A 41 -41.59 -51.56 28.02
CA ASN A 41 -42.06 -52.94 28.18
C ASN A 41 -42.33 -53.34 29.64
N LEU A 42 -41.71 -52.69 30.63
CA LEU A 42 -41.95 -53.01 32.04
C LEU A 42 -43.33 -52.53 32.54
N VAL A 43 -43.90 -51.50 31.92
CA VAL A 43 -45.22 -50.96 32.29
C VAL A 43 -46.35 -51.66 31.53
N ILE A 44 -46.09 -52.20 30.33
CA ILE A 44 -47.10 -52.89 29.52
C ILE A 44 -47.16 -54.40 29.85
N LEU A 45 -46.05 -55.03 30.27
CA LEU A 45 -46.03 -56.47 30.59
C LEU A 45 -46.49 -56.84 32.00
N GLN A 46 -46.84 -55.88 32.86
CA GLN A 46 -47.41 -56.19 34.18
C GLN A 46 -48.93 -56.40 34.18
N ASP A 47 -49.66 -56.05 33.11
CA ASP A 47 -51.13 -56.08 33.15
C ASP A 47 -51.78 -57.21 32.32
N GLU A 48 -51.05 -57.87 31.41
CA GLU A 48 -51.63 -58.97 30.61
C GLU A 48 -51.48 -60.37 31.26
N SER A 49 -50.67 -60.51 32.31
CA SER A 49 -50.46 -61.81 32.98
C SER A 49 -51.41 -62.10 34.15
N GLU A 50 -52.14 -61.10 34.67
CA GLU A 50 -53.07 -61.30 35.80
C GLU A 50 -54.56 -61.31 35.42
N ILE A 51 -54.94 -60.97 34.18
CA ILE A 51 -56.35 -61.05 33.73
C ILE A 51 -56.75 -62.46 33.25
N ASN A 52 -55.81 -63.42 33.19
CA ASN A 52 -56.10 -64.83 32.88
C ASN A 52 -56.20 -65.77 34.10
N MET A 53 -56.19 -65.25 35.34
CA MET A 53 -56.37 -66.06 36.56
C MET A 53 -57.73 -65.80 37.23
N ALA A 54 -58.81 -66.30 36.62
CA ALA A 54 -60.00 -66.76 37.34
C ALA A 54 -60.97 -67.47 36.40
N GLN A 55 -60.55 -68.60 35.81
CA GLN A 55 -61.53 -69.65 35.53
C GLN A 55 -61.94 -70.26 36.88
N PHE A 56 -62.85 -69.58 37.58
CA PHE A 56 -63.63 -70.20 38.64
C PHE A 56 -64.43 -71.33 38.00
N LYS A 57 -63.98 -72.57 38.23
CA LYS A 57 -64.81 -73.74 38.04
C LYS A 57 -65.93 -73.65 39.07
N ASP A 58 -67.12 -73.33 38.61
CA ASP A 58 -68.35 -73.44 39.37
C ASP A 58 -68.53 -74.91 39.79
N ASN A 59 -68.16 -75.22 41.03
CA ASN A 59 -68.71 -76.35 41.75
C ASN A 59 -69.92 -75.84 42.54
N ASP A 60 -71.07 -76.40 42.19
CA ASP A 60 -72.40 -76.23 42.75
C ASP A 60 -72.47 -75.75 44.20
N CYS A 61 -72.81 -74.47 44.37
CA CYS A 61 -73.38 -73.93 45.60
C CYS A 61 -74.44 -72.89 45.22
N GLN A 62 -75.72 -73.27 45.37
CA GLN A 62 -76.87 -72.39 45.16
C GLN A 62 -76.87 -71.23 46.17
N GLY A 63 -76.37 -70.07 45.73
CA GLY A 63 -76.54 -68.78 46.38
C GLY A 63 -77.15 -67.77 45.39
N GLN A 64 -78.48 -67.64 45.39
CA GLN A 64 -79.26 -66.84 44.42
C GLN A 64 -79.18 -65.30 44.62
N SER A 65 -78.11 -64.74 45.19
CA SER A 65 -78.09 -63.31 45.59
C SER A 65 -76.80 -62.53 45.30
N THR A 66 -76.06 -62.85 44.24
CA THR A 66 -74.85 -62.08 43.83
C THR A 66 -74.68 -61.85 42.31
N ASN A 67 -75.56 -62.42 41.47
CA ASN A 67 -75.41 -62.34 40.01
C ASN A 67 -75.61 -60.93 39.42
N ASN A 68 -76.41 -60.07 40.07
CA ASN A 68 -76.61 -58.69 39.62
C ASN A 68 -75.39 -57.81 39.94
N GLU A 69 -74.82 -57.94 41.13
CA GLU A 69 -73.63 -57.18 41.56
C GLU A 69 -72.39 -57.54 40.72
N LEU A 70 -72.23 -58.82 40.37
CA LEU A 70 -71.14 -59.27 39.48
C LEU A 70 -71.30 -58.72 38.05
N GLY A 71 -72.54 -58.57 37.57
CA GLY A 71 -72.84 -57.97 36.27
C GLY A 71 -72.50 -56.48 36.21
N GLU A 72 -72.84 -55.73 37.27
CA GLU A 72 -72.50 -54.31 37.42
C GLU A 72 -70.98 -54.09 37.56
N LEU A 73 -70.29 -54.94 38.31
CA LEU A 73 -68.83 -54.86 38.42
C LEU A 73 -68.15 -55.08 37.06
N LYS A 74 -68.61 -56.06 36.27
CA LYS A 74 -68.08 -56.32 34.92
C LYS A 74 -68.34 -55.17 33.95
N SER A 75 -69.50 -54.52 34.01
CA SER A 75 -69.80 -53.37 33.15
C SER A 75 -68.95 -52.15 33.55
N LEU A 76 -68.70 -51.95 34.84
CA LEU A 76 -67.84 -50.89 35.36
C LEU A 76 -66.37 -51.10 34.98
N VAL A 77 -65.84 -52.32 35.10
CA VAL A 77 -64.48 -52.67 34.66
C VAL A 77 -64.33 -52.46 33.15
N ARG A 78 -65.33 -52.86 32.34
CA ARG A 78 -65.33 -52.60 30.90
C ARG A 78 -65.37 -51.10 30.58
N GLY A 79 -66.15 -50.32 31.33
CA GLY A 79 -66.19 -48.87 31.21
C GLY A 79 -64.84 -48.23 31.51
N LEU A 80 -64.18 -48.67 32.59
CA LEU A 80 -62.85 -48.19 32.98
C LEU A 80 -61.80 -48.54 31.92
N ALA A 81 -61.79 -49.79 31.43
CA ALA A 81 -60.89 -50.21 30.36
C ALA A 81 -61.11 -49.38 29.08
N GLY A 82 -62.36 -49.09 28.72
CA GLY A 82 -62.70 -48.19 27.61
C GLY A 82 -62.15 -46.77 27.81
N THR A 83 -62.28 -46.22 29.02
CA THR A 83 -61.70 -44.89 29.32
C THR A 83 -60.17 -44.89 29.34
N MET A 84 -59.53 -45.96 29.81
CA MET A 84 -58.07 -46.11 29.79
C MET A 84 -57.55 -46.21 28.35
N ASN A 85 -58.22 -46.97 27.47
CA ASN A 85 -57.83 -47.06 26.07
C ASN A 85 -57.91 -45.70 25.38
N ASN A 86 -59.00 -44.95 25.58
CA ASN A 86 -59.12 -43.59 25.04
C ASN A 86 -58.03 -42.66 25.57
N PHE A 87 -57.68 -42.78 26.85
CA PHE A 87 -56.61 -42.00 27.46
C PHE A 87 -55.23 -42.36 26.88
N CYS A 88 -54.96 -43.66 26.68
CA CYS A 88 -53.75 -44.14 26.00
C CYS A 88 -53.68 -43.62 24.56
N GLU A 89 -54.78 -43.66 23.80
CA GLU A 89 -54.82 -43.10 22.44
C GLU A 89 -54.54 -41.59 22.43
N MET A 90 -55.08 -40.84 23.40
CA MET A 90 -54.78 -39.41 23.56
C MET A 90 -53.31 -39.16 23.89
N ILE A 91 -52.71 -39.97 24.76
CA ILE A 91 -51.28 -39.88 25.09
C ILE A 91 -50.44 -40.21 23.87
N THR A 92 -50.71 -41.30 23.18
CA THR A 92 -49.97 -41.71 21.97
C THR A 92 -50.03 -40.62 20.91
N LYS A 93 -51.22 -40.06 20.65
CA LYS A 93 -51.36 -38.95 19.71
C LYS A 93 -50.60 -37.70 20.14
N CYS A 94 -50.61 -37.39 21.44
CA CYS A 94 -49.83 -36.30 22.00
C CYS A 94 -48.33 -36.54 21.79
N ILE A 95 -47.85 -37.74 22.08
CA ILE A 95 -46.45 -38.14 21.84
C ILE A 95 -46.11 -38.01 20.36
N ASP A 96 -46.94 -38.53 19.46
CA ASP A 96 -46.74 -38.42 18.01
C ASP A 96 -46.69 -36.96 17.55
N ASP A 97 -47.56 -36.10 18.09
CA ASP A 97 -47.54 -34.67 17.79
C ASP A 97 -46.25 -34.00 18.31
N PHE A 98 -45.77 -34.40 19.50
CA PHE A 98 -44.51 -33.90 20.05
C PHE A 98 -43.29 -34.39 19.26
N GLU A 99 -43.25 -35.67 18.88
CA GLU A 99 -42.14 -36.28 18.16
C GLU A 99 -42.08 -35.83 16.70
N ASN A 100 -43.23 -35.60 16.06
CA ASN A 100 -43.25 -35.27 14.63
C ASN A 100 -43.39 -33.77 14.35
N ASN A 101 -44.16 -33.00 15.12
CA ASN A 101 -44.39 -31.59 14.78
C ASN A 101 -43.30 -30.66 15.33
N ILE A 102 -42.81 -30.90 16.55
CA ILE A 102 -41.86 -29.98 17.19
C ILE A 102 -40.49 -29.98 16.48
N PRO A 103 -39.87 -31.13 16.15
CA PRO A 103 -38.60 -31.15 15.44
C PRO A 103 -38.70 -30.47 14.07
N ASN A 104 -39.80 -30.68 13.35
CA ASN A 104 -40.04 -30.05 12.05
C ASN A 104 -40.20 -28.52 12.16
N GLN A 105 -40.90 -28.04 13.20
CA GLN A 105 -41.00 -26.60 13.46
C GLN A 105 -39.64 -25.99 13.83
N ILE A 106 -38.89 -26.66 14.70
CA ILE A 106 -37.54 -26.21 15.12
C ILE A 106 -36.61 -26.18 13.90
N ALA A 107 -36.57 -27.24 13.09
CA ALA A 107 -35.77 -27.31 11.87
C ALA A 107 -36.14 -26.18 10.91
N SER A 108 -37.44 -25.96 10.66
CA SER A 108 -37.91 -24.87 9.80
C SER A 108 -37.50 -23.48 10.32
N MET A 109 -37.55 -23.26 11.64
CA MET A 109 -37.14 -22.01 12.25
C MET A 109 -35.62 -21.78 12.13
N ILE A 110 -34.83 -22.83 12.34
CA ILE A 110 -33.37 -22.79 12.18
C ILE A 110 -33.02 -22.48 10.72
N ASP A 111 -33.58 -23.22 9.77
CA ASP A 111 -33.32 -23.03 8.34
C ASP A 111 -33.67 -21.61 7.89
N LYS A 112 -34.82 -21.08 8.32
CA LYS A 112 -35.21 -19.70 8.00
C LYS A 112 -34.23 -18.68 8.58
N LYS A 113 -33.83 -18.83 9.85
CA LYS A 113 -32.89 -17.90 10.50
C LYS A 113 -31.51 -17.95 9.84
N VAL A 114 -30.98 -19.15 9.62
CA VAL A 114 -29.69 -19.37 8.97
C VAL A 114 -29.69 -18.81 7.55
N THR A 115 -30.75 -19.05 6.78
CA THR A 115 -30.89 -18.51 5.42
C THR A 115 -30.89 -16.98 5.41
N ILE A 116 -31.60 -16.34 6.34
CA ILE A 116 -31.63 -14.88 6.46
C ILE A 116 -30.23 -14.33 6.81
N GLU A 117 -29.51 -14.96 7.73
CA GLU A 117 -28.16 -14.52 8.09
C GLU A 117 -27.17 -14.70 6.93
N ILE A 118 -27.21 -15.83 6.23
CA ILE A 118 -26.40 -16.08 5.03
C ILE A 118 -26.66 -15.00 3.98
N GLN A 119 -27.93 -14.66 3.73
CA GLN A 119 -28.28 -13.61 2.76
C GLN A 119 -27.79 -12.22 3.19
N LYS A 120 -27.87 -11.88 4.49
CA LYS A 120 -27.33 -10.62 5.02
C LYS A 120 -25.82 -10.56 4.81
N PHE A 121 -25.12 -11.65 5.13
CA PHE A 121 -23.67 -11.75 4.96
C PHE A 121 -23.28 -11.62 3.49
N GLN A 122 -23.97 -12.33 2.58
CA GLN A 122 -23.74 -12.22 1.13
C GLN A 122 -23.90 -10.77 0.62
N LYS A 123 -24.94 -10.04 1.06
CA LYS A 123 -25.14 -8.63 0.68
C LYS A 123 -24.04 -7.71 1.20
N GLN A 124 -23.56 -7.93 2.43
CA GLN A 124 -22.44 -7.17 2.99
C GLN A 124 -21.16 -7.41 2.18
N PHE A 125 -20.83 -8.68 1.89
CA PHE A 125 -19.66 -9.03 1.07
C PHE A 125 -19.71 -8.43 -0.34
N GLN A 126 -20.88 -8.47 -1.00
CA GLN A 126 -21.03 -7.86 -2.32
C GLN A 126 -20.80 -6.35 -2.29
N THR A 127 -21.26 -5.67 -1.24
CA THR A 127 -21.07 -4.22 -1.07
C THR A 127 -19.60 -3.88 -0.82
N GLU A 128 -18.90 -4.66 0.01
CA GLU A 128 -17.47 -4.48 0.26
C GLU A 128 -16.63 -4.74 -0.99
N ILE A 129 -16.91 -5.83 -1.71
CA ILE A 129 -16.22 -6.15 -2.98
C ILE A 129 -16.38 -4.99 -3.97
N LYS A 130 -17.60 -4.47 -4.14
CA LYS A 130 -17.86 -3.33 -5.02
C LYS A 130 -17.06 -2.10 -4.61
N GLY A 131 -17.03 -1.77 -3.31
CA GLY A 131 -16.25 -0.64 -2.80
C GLY A 131 -14.73 -0.80 -2.96
N VAL A 132 -14.22 -2.04 -2.91
CA VAL A 132 -12.80 -2.32 -3.20
C VAL A 132 -12.52 -2.17 -4.69
N THR A 133 -13.36 -2.71 -5.57
CA THR A 133 -13.22 -2.57 -7.03
C THR A 133 -13.18 -1.11 -7.46
N GLU A 134 -14.10 -0.28 -6.96
CA GLU A 134 -14.15 1.16 -7.27
C GLU A 134 -12.87 1.88 -6.82
N LYS A 135 -12.31 1.53 -5.66
CA LYS A 135 -11.03 2.10 -5.18
C LYS A 135 -9.86 1.69 -6.07
N VAL A 136 -9.81 0.43 -6.52
CA VAL A 136 -8.77 -0.06 -7.43
C VAL A 136 -8.85 0.68 -8.77
N GLU A 137 -10.03 0.83 -9.35
CA GLU A 137 -10.21 1.59 -10.59
C GLU A 137 -9.79 3.07 -10.46
N CYS A 138 -10.10 3.71 -9.32
CA CYS A 138 -9.65 5.07 -9.04
C CYS A 138 -8.12 5.16 -8.93
N MET A 139 -7.48 4.19 -8.28
CA MET A 139 -6.03 4.12 -8.16
C MET A 139 -5.35 3.90 -9.52
N GLU A 140 -5.90 3.03 -10.36
CA GLU A 140 -5.38 2.78 -11.71
C GLU A 140 -5.45 4.03 -12.60
N LYS A 141 -6.57 4.77 -12.55
CA LYS A 141 -6.70 6.05 -13.25
C LYS A 141 -5.68 7.08 -12.75
N SER A 142 -5.53 7.20 -11.43
CA SER A 142 -4.54 8.10 -10.83
C SER A 142 -3.10 7.73 -11.22
N TYR A 143 -2.77 6.44 -11.25
CA TYR A 143 -1.46 5.97 -11.68
C TYR A 143 -1.20 6.28 -13.17
N ALA A 144 -2.21 6.07 -14.03
CA ALA A 144 -2.10 6.41 -15.44
C ALA A 144 -1.83 7.91 -15.67
N ASP A 145 -2.46 8.79 -14.87
CA ASP A 145 -2.22 10.23 -14.94
C ASP A 145 -0.82 10.62 -14.45
N ILE A 146 -0.33 10.00 -13.38
CA ILE A 146 1.05 10.20 -12.89
C ILE A 146 2.07 9.77 -13.95
N VAL A 147 1.86 8.62 -14.60
CA VAL A 147 2.74 8.12 -15.65
C VAL A 147 2.74 9.07 -16.86
N LYS A 148 1.58 9.57 -17.28
CA LYS A 148 1.49 10.57 -18.37
C LYS A 148 2.19 11.88 -18.02
N GLN A 149 2.08 12.36 -16.78
CA GLN A 149 2.79 13.55 -16.33
C GLN A 149 4.31 13.32 -16.27
N ALA A 150 4.74 12.13 -15.83
CA ALA A 150 6.16 11.77 -15.78
C ALA A 150 6.79 11.71 -17.17
N SER A 151 6.09 11.17 -18.18
CA SER A 151 6.61 11.13 -19.56
C SER A 151 6.78 12.53 -20.16
N VAL A 152 5.84 13.45 -19.90
CA VAL A 152 5.95 14.85 -20.37
C VAL A 152 7.11 15.58 -19.68
N ASN A 153 7.33 15.33 -18.39
CA ASN A 153 8.41 15.98 -17.65
C ASN A 153 9.80 15.44 -18.00
N MET A 154 9.94 14.15 -18.35
CA MET A 154 11.23 13.58 -18.78
C MET A 154 11.74 14.19 -20.10
N ASP A 155 10.85 14.52 -21.04
CA ASP A 155 11.23 15.13 -22.31
C ASP A 155 11.69 16.59 -22.14
N ILE A 156 11.04 17.35 -21.26
CA ILE A 156 11.41 18.75 -20.98
C ILE A 156 12.77 18.81 -20.26
N ASP A 157 12.98 17.94 -19.28
CA ASP A 157 14.17 17.95 -18.43
C ASP A 157 15.41 17.39 -19.19
N ASN A 158 15.23 16.44 -20.10
CA ASN A 158 16.28 16.04 -21.04
C ASN A 158 16.58 17.13 -22.10
N SER A 159 15.55 17.86 -22.55
CA SER A 159 15.72 18.93 -23.53
C SER A 159 16.61 20.06 -23.00
N GLU A 160 16.45 20.48 -21.75
CA GLU A 160 17.31 21.53 -21.17
C GLU A 160 18.74 21.05 -20.87
N LYS A 161 18.89 19.78 -20.48
CA LYS A 161 20.19 19.18 -20.20
C LYS A 161 21.09 19.15 -21.43
N CYS A 162 20.55 19.00 -22.63
CA CYS A 162 21.32 18.99 -23.88
C CYS A 162 21.50 20.37 -24.54
N ARG A 163 20.92 21.44 -23.98
CA ARG A 163 20.99 22.80 -24.57
C ARG A 163 22.20 23.61 -24.13
N ILE A 164 22.75 24.39 -25.06
CA ILE A 164 23.77 25.40 -24.83
C ILE A 164 23.28 26.78 -25.28
N VAL A 165 23.86 27.82 -24.69
CA VAL A 165 23.57 29.21 -25.02
C VAL A 165 24.81 29.82 -25.65
N ILE A 166 24.65 30.42 -26.83
CA ILE A 166 25.75 31.01 -27.60
C ILE A 166 25.47 32.50 -27.81
N ARG A 167 26.44 33.34 -27.49
CA ARG A 167 26.35 34.80 -27.59
C ARG A 167 27.39 35.35 -28.55
N ASN A 168 27.07 36.51 -29.13
CA ASN A 168 27.97 37.28 -29.98
C ASN A 168 28.36 36.58 -31.30
N ILE A 169 27.48 35.74 -31.82
CA ILE A 169 27.56 35.29 -33.22
C ILE A 169 26.88 36.36 -34.09
N PRO A 170 27.59 36.92 -35.08
CA PRO A 170 27.03 37.92 -36.00
C PRO A 170 25.74 37.43 -36.64
N GLU A 171 24.79 38.32 -36.91
CA GLU A 171 23.57 38.01 -37.65
C GLU A 171 23.81 38.17 -39.15
N SER A 172 23.14 37.36 -39.96
CA SER A 172 23.21 37.44 -41.43
C SER A 172 21.81 37.25 -41.99
N SER A 173 21.49 37.94 -43.08
CA SER A 173 20.23 37.71 -43.81
C SER A 173 20.18 36.27 -44.30
N ASN A 174 19.05 35.60 -44.09
CA ASN A 174 18.83 34.18 -44.44
C ASN A 174 19.84 33.21 -43.80
N GLU A 175 20.29 33.46 -42.57
CA GLU A 175 21.23 32.58 -41.90
C GLU A 175 20.64 31.19 -41.60
N ASN A 176 21.39 30.14 -41.94
CA ASN A 176 21.13 28.80 -41.43
C ASN A 176 21.92 28.64 -40.10
N LEU A 177 21.21 28.79 -38.98
CA LEU A 177 21.79 28.74 -37.63
C LEU A 177 22.45 27.40 -37.33
N GLU A 178 21.84 26.29 -37.74
CA GLU A 178 22.38 24.94 -37.50
C GLU A 178 23.74 24.77 -38.18
N ASN A 179 23.84 25.14 -39.46
CA ASN A 179 25.10 25.09 -40.20
C ASN A 179 26.16 26.01 -39.59
N LYS A 180 25.76 27.21 -39.15
CA LYS A 180 26.66 28.18 -38.54
C LYS A 180 27.23 27.68 -37.21
N ILE A 181 26.41 27.06 -36.38
CA ILE A 181 26.83 26.51 -35.09
C ILE A 181 27.62 25.21 -35.29
N ASN A 182 27.23 24.35 -36.23
CA ASN A 182 28.03 23.19 -36.61
C ASN A 182 29.44 23.62 -37.10
N GLY A 183 29.53 24.72 -37.86
CA GLY A 183 30.81 25.35 -38.23
C GLY A 183 31.60 25.83 -37.01
N LEU A 184 30.96 26.52 -36.06
CA LEU A 184 31.62 26.92 -34.80
C LEU A 184 32.15 25.71 -34.02
N ILE A 185 31.37 24.65 -33.89
CA ILE A 185 31.74 23.45 -33.12
C ILE A 185 32.89 22.71 -33.82
N ARG A 186 32.82 22.56 -35.15
CA ARG A 186 33.83 21.84 -35.92
C ARG A 186 35.13 22.64 -36.08
N ASP A 187 35.01 23.91 -36.46
CA ASP A 187 36.14 24.73 -36.90
C ASP A 187 36.69 25.57 -35.72
N GLY A 188 35.84 25.96 -34.78
CA GLY A 188 36.22 26.72 -33.57
C GLY A 188 36.60 25.86 -32.37
N LEU A 189 35.97 24.69 -32.17
CA LEU A 189 36.24 23.79 -31.04
C LEU A 189 36.93 22.47 -31.45
N HIS A 190 37.15 22.25 -32.75
CA HIS A 190 37.73 21.02 -33.28
C HIS A 190 36.97 19.75 -32.85
N LEU A 191 35.64 19.82 -32.80
CA LEU A 191 34.74 18.70 -32.47
C LEU A 191 33.97 18.28 -33.73
N LYS A 192 34.40 17.20 -34.39
CA LYS A 192 33.81 16.73 -35.67
C LYS A 192 32.61 15.79 -35.47
N ASP A 193 32.54 15.15 -34.31
CA ASP A 193 31.56 14.14 -33.92
C ASP A 193 30.31 14.73 -33.26
N VAL A 194 30.38 15.98 -32.80
CA VAL A 194 29.26 16.68 -32.16
C VAL A 194 28.36 17.33 -33.21
N LYS A 195 27.06 17.03 -33.17
CA LYS A 195 26.05 17.60 -34.07
C LYS A 195 24.99 18.39 -33.31
N VAL A 196 24.61 19.53 -33.89
CA VAL A 196 23.44 20.30 -33.47
C VAL A 196 22.18 19.66 -34.03
N VAL A 197 21.18 19.46 -33.18
CA VAL A 197 19.85 18.94 -33.55
C VAL A 197 18.91 20.07 -33.94
N SER A 198 18.98 21.19 -33.23
CA SER A 198 18.18 22.38 -33.51
C SER A 198 18.86 23.63 -32.97
N ALA A 199 18.59 24.76 -33.60
CA ALA A 199 19.08 26.05 -33.14
C ALA A 199 18.05 27.16 -33.37
N GLU A 200 17.86 28.00 -32.35
CA GLU A 200 16.97 29.15 -32.42
C GLU A 200 17.68 30.40 -31.91
N ARG A 201 17.54 31.52 -32.62
CA ARG A 201 18.01 32.82 -32.15
C ARG A 201 16.88 33.59 -31.47
N LYS A 202 17.09 33.97 -30.21
CA LYS A 202 16.25 34.92 -29.48
C LYS A 202 16.73 36.34 -29.77
N LYS A 203 15.79 37.22 -30.12
CA LYS A 203 16.07 38.64 -30.40
C LYS A 203 16.80 39.30 -29.23
N SER A 204 17.77 40.16 -29.56
CA SER A 204 18.41 41.02 -28.58
C SER A 204 17.40 42.05 -28.05
N PHE A 205 17.46 42.35 -26.75
CA PHE A 205 16.72 43.46 -26.16
C PHE A 205 17.29 44.83 -26.53
N ARG A 206 18.58 44.88 -26.91
CA ARG A 206 19.26 46.11 -27.32
C ARG A 206 19.39 46.15 -28.83
N GLU A 207 19.00 47.27 -29.41
CA GLU A 207 19.17 47.55 -30.84
C GLU A 207 20.65 47.53 -31.24
N GLY A 208 20.94 47.01 -32.43
CA GLY A 208 22.32 46.87 -32.94
C GLY A 208 23.16 45.74 -32.33
N LYS A 209 22.65 44.98 -31.36
CA LYS A 209 23.34 43.79 -30.82
C LYS A 209 22.77 42.50 -31.39
N SER A 210 23.65 41.55 -31.69
CA SER A 210 23.23 40.20 -32.09
C SER A 210 22.46 39.51 -30.95
N GLY A 211 21.36 38.87 -31.32
CA GLY A 211 20.56 38.03 -30.44
C GLY A 211 21.33 36.83 -29.90
N VAL A 212 20.76 36.20 -28.87
CA VAL A 212 21.33 35.02 -28.21
C VAL A 212 20.82 33.77 -28.93
N ILE A 213 21.71 32.83 -29.23
CA ILE A 213 21.31 31.57 -29.84
C ILE A 213 21.20 30.49 -28.76
N ILE A 214 20.12 29.72 -28.81
CA ILE A 214 19.93 28.52 -28.01
C ILE A 214 20.03 27.34 -28.96
N ALA A 215 21.02 26.47 -28.74
CA ALA A 215 21.26 25.29 -29.56
C ALA A 215 21.05 24.03 -28.74
N SER A 216 20.36 23.04 -29.31
CA SER A 216 20.17 21.71 -28.74
C SER A 216 21.16 20.75 -29.38
N LEU A 217 21.91 20.03 -28.54
CA LEU A 217 22.85 19.00 -28.99
C LEU A 217 22.21 17.62 -28.92
N SER A 218 22.81 16.64 -29.60
CA SER A 218 22.27 15.28 -29.65
C SER A 218 22.24 14.57 -28.28
N SER A 219 23.22 14.88 -27.42
CA SER A 219 23.38 14.25 -26.13
C SER A 219 23.99 15.17 -25.07
N THR A 220 23.83 14.80 -23.80
CA THR A 220 24.48 15.48 -22.67
C THR A 220 26.01 15.31 -22.69
N SER A 221 26.49 14.19 -23.26
CA SER A 221 27.92 13.93 -23.49
C SER A 221 28.51 14.94 -24.47
N ASP A 222 27.81 15.20 -25.58
CA ASP A 222 28.21 16.21 -26.56
C ASP A 222 28.26 17.61 -25.96
N LYS A 223 27.26 17.96 -25.14
CA LYS A 223 27.29 19.22 -24.39
C LYS A 223 28.51 19.32 -23.49
N ARG A 224 28.86 18.26 -22.77
CA ARG A 224 30.05 18.24 -21.92
C ARG A 224 31.31 18.51 -22.74
N LYS A 225 31.50 17.82 -23.87
CA LYS A 225 32.63 18.05 -24.78
C LYS A 225 32.73 19.51 -25.23
N VAL A 226 31.61 20.10 -25.65
CA VAL A 226 31.54 21.52 -26.05
C VAL A 226 31.92 22.44 -24.89
N MET A 227 31.38 22.17 -23.69
CA MET A 227 31.62 23.00 -22.51
C MET A 227 33.07 22.92 -22.00
N ASP A 228 33.73 21.79 -22.16
CA ASP A 228 35.13 21.59 -21.77
C ASP A 228 36.06 22.35 -22.73
N LYS A 229 35.77 22.30 -24.04
CA LYS A 229 36.59 22.95 -25.08
C LYS A 229 36.27 24.41 -25.35
N LYS A 230 35.18 24.97 -24.80
CA LYS A 230 34.74 26.35 -25.10
C LYS A 230 35.81 27.44 -24.91
N ARG A 231 36.85 27.19 -24.11
CA ARG A 231 37.98 28.11 -23.92
C ARG A 231 38.83 28.25 -25.18
N GLU A 232 38.86 27.23 -26.04
CA GLU A 232 39.61 27.19 -27.30
C GLU A 232 39.08 28.21 -28.33
N LEU A 233 37.81 28.64 -28.22
CA LEU A 233 37.24 29.67 -29.09
C LEU A 233 38.06 30.96 -29.09
N LYS A 234 38.70 31.30 -27.95
CA LYS A 234 39.55 32.48 -27.83
C LYS A 234 40.79 32.45 -28.73
N ASN A 235 41.22 31.26 -29.14
CA ASN A 235 42.36 31.06 -30.04
C ASN A 235 41.93 31.07 -31.51
N SER A 236 40.63 30.98 -31.80
CA SER A 236 40.12 31.00 -33.17
C SER A 236 40.02 32.43 -33.69
N ARG A 237 40.51 32.67 -34.90
CA ARG A 237 40.43 33.98 -35.57
C ARG A 237 38.99 34.45 -35.79
N ASN A 238 38.07 33.52 -36.05
CA ASN A 238 36.69 33.83 -36.41
C ASN A 238 35.72 33.81 -35.22
N TYR A 239 36.10 33.18 -34.10
CA TYR A 239 35.21 32.94 -32.97
C TYR A 239 35.74 33.48 -31.64
N LYS A 240 36.81 34.30 -31.68
CA LYS A 240 37.46 34.86 -30.49
C LYS A 240 36.50 35.52 -29.50
N ASP A 241 35.51 36.24 -30.03
CA ASP A 241 34.56 37.01 -29.23
C ASP A 241 33.24 36.25 -28.99
N VAL A 242 33.15 34.98 -29.38
CA VAL A 242 31.94 34.15 -29.17
C VAL A 242 31.99 33.49 -27.80
N PHE A 243 30.88 33.56 -27.08
CA PHE A 243 30.76 32.97 -25.74
C PHE A 243 29.76 31.83 -25.73
N VAL A 244 30.16 30.70 -25.15
CA VAL A 244 29.30 29.52 -24.95
C VAL A 244 29.06 29.31 -23.46
N GLU A 245 27.79 29.17 -23.10
CA GLU A 245 27.30 29.04 -21.73
C GLU A 245 26.38 27.83 -21.62
N ASN A 246 26.24 27.31 -20.39
CA ASN A 246 25.20 26.33 -20.11
C ASN A 246 23.83 27.00 -20.25
N SER A 247 22.89 26.30 -20.89
CA SER A 247 21.48 26.67 -20.74
C SER A 247 21.07 26.46 -19.28
N ILE A 248 20.52 27.51 -18.68
CA ILE A 248 20.00 27.51 -17.31
C ILE A 248 18.47 27.70 -17.40
N PRO A 249 17.68 26.87 -16.71
CA PRO A 249 16.22 27.02 -16.65
C PRO A 249 15.81 28.43 -16.22
N LEU A 250 14.65 28.90 -16.68
CA LEU A 250 14.18 30.26 -16.35
C LEU A 250 14.07 30.49 -14.83
N ALA A 251 13.49 29.54 -14.10
CA ALA A 251 13.35 29.62 -12.65
C ALA A 251 14.71 29.81 -11.96
N GLN A 252 15.71 29.05 -12.38
CA GLN A 252 17.07 29.16 -11.84
C GLN A 252 17.74 30.48 -12.25
N ARG A 253 17.49 31.01 -13.45
CA ARG A 253 17.98 32.34 -13.86
C ARG A 253 17.42 33.45 -12.98
N ILE A 254 16.12 33.43 -12.72
CA ILE A 254 15.45 34.41 -11.84
C ILE A 254 16.05 34.34 -10.44
N LEU A 255 16.17 33.12 -9.88
CA LEU A 255 16.76 32.91 -8.57
C LEU A 255 18.21 33.43 -8.49
N ASN A 256 19.05 33.10 -9.48
CA ASN A 256 20.43 33.59 -9.53
C ASN A 256 20.50 35.12 -9.62
N SER A 257 19.59 35.75 -10.36
CA SER A 257 19.50 37.22 -10.46
C SER A 257 19.13 37.84 -9.11
N ASN A 258 18.13 37.29 -8.43
CA ASN A 258 17.70 37.76 -7.12
C ASN A 258 18.82 37.61 -6.09
N LEU A 259 19.50 36.45 -6.05
CA LEU A 259 20.64 36.23 -5.16
C LEU A 259 21.77 37.23 -5.41
N ARG A 260 22.09 37.53 -6.68
CA ARG A 260 23.11 38.55 -7.01
C ARG A 260 22.70 39.93 -6.53
N ASN A 261 21.44 40.31 -6.72
CA ASN A 261 20.94 41.60 -6.25
C ASN A 261 21.03 41.71 -4.73
N ILE A 262 20.68 40.64 -4.00
CA ILE A 262 20.80 40.60 -2.54
C ILE A 262 22.26 40.70 -2.10
N VAL A 263 23.16 39.91 -2.69
CA VAL A 263 24.60 39.98 -2.36
C VAL A 263 25.19 41.37 -2.65
N ASN A 264 24.81 41.98 -3.77
CA ASN A 264 25.24 43.34 -4.10
C ASN A 264 24.69 44.38 -3.12
N ALA A 265 23.46 44.20 -2.63
CA ALA A 265 22.84 45.10 -1.65
C ALA A 265 23.46 44.98 -0.25
N ILE A 266 23.95 43.79 0.12
CA ILE A 266 24.71 43.58 1.36
C ILE A 266 26.04 44.38 1.33
N GLY A 267 26.62 44.56 0.14
CA GLY A 267 27.87 45.32 -0.02
C GLY A 267 29.12 44.61 0.47
N ASP A 268 29.05 43.31 0.79
CA ASP A 268 30.22 42.51 1.16
C ASP A 268 30.93 42.00 -0.10
N ASP A 269 32.04 42.65 -0.44
CA ASP A 269 32.91 42.27 -1.55
C ASP A 269 33.51 40.87 -1.43
N ASN A 270 33.45 40.23 -0.27
CA ASN A 270 33.91 38.86 -0.09
C ASN A 270 32.87 37.82 -0.54
N LEU A 271 31.64 38.19 -0.89
CA LEU A 271 30.61 37.24 -1.30
C LEU A 271 30.47 37.17 -2.83
N GLU A 272 30.22 35.98 -3.36
CA GLU A 272 29.88 35.74 -4.76
C GLU A 272 28.77 34.69 -4.91
N VAL A 273 27.98 34.81 -5.98
CA VAL A 273 26.92 33.85 -6.32
C VAL A 273 27.43 32.86 -7.36
N LYS A 274 27.53 31.58 -6.99
CA LYS A 274 27.84 30.46 -7.90
C LYS A 274 26.65 29.52 -8.03
N GLY A 275 25.96 29.60 -9.17
CA GLY A 275 24.70 28.89 -9.38
C GLY A 275 23.67 29.37 -8.35
N ILE A 276 23.06 28.42 -7.63
CA ILE A 276 22.04 28.70 -6.61
C ILE A 276 22.61 28.95 -5.20
N ARG A 277 23.93 29.09 -5.07
CA ARG A 277 24.61 29.23 -3.77
C ARG A 277 25.36 30.55 -3.68
N VAL A 278 25.33 31.16 -2.50
CA VAL A 278 26.23 32.25 -2.11
C VAL A 278 27.44 31.61 -1.44
N GLN A 279 28.63 32.08 -1.79
CA GLN A 279 29.88 31.59 -1.22
C GLN A 279 30.88 32.72 -1.06
N PHE A 280 31.85 32.55 -0.17
CA PHE A 280 32.96 33.48 -0.08
C PHE A 280 33.84 33.36 -1.35
N LYS A 281 34.24 34.51 -1.91
CA LYS A 281 35.27 34.59 -2.93
C LYS A 281 36.52 33.96 -2.36
N SER A 282 36.98 32.89 -2.99
CA SER A 282 38.28 32.31 -2.64
C SER A 282 39.33 33.40 -2.86
N ARG A 283 39.92 33.88 -1.77
CA ARG A 283 41.12 34.73 -1.84
C ARG A 283 42.18 33.87 -2.52
N LYS A 284 42.34 34.01 -3.83
CA LYS A 284 43.53 33.50 -4.51
C LYS A 284 44.70 34.09 -3.74
N TYR A 285 45.53 33.23 -3.17
CA TYR A 285 46.76 33.58 -2.47
C TYR A 285 47.52 34.64 -3.26
N GLY A 286 47.37 35.89 -2.84
CA GLY A 286 48.22 37.01 -3.20
C GLY A 286 49.06 37.32 -1.98
N HIS A 287 50.06 36.49 -1.70
CA HIS A 287 51.18 36.93 -0.88
C HIS A 287 51.95 37.95 -1.71
N ASN A 288 51.63 39.23 -1.49
CA ASN A 288 52.60 40.32 -1.40
C ASN A 288 51.84 41.60 -1.05
N LYS A 289 51.63 41.80 0.25
CA LYS A 289 51.72 43.13 0.85
C LYS A 289 52.42 42.98 2.21
N ILE A 290 53.72 43.25 2.17
CA ILE A 290 54.44 43.81 3.31
C ILE A 290 53.79 45.19 3.56
N VAL A 291 53.09 45.37 4.67
CA VAL A 291 53.13 46.61 5.46
C VAL A 291 52.83 46.24 6.91
N ASP A 292 53.79 46.54 7.76
CA ASP A 292 53.69 46.54 9.22
C ASP A 292 52.56 47.45 9.71
N SER A 293 52.00 47.12 10.88
CA SER A 293 51.68 48.03 12.01
C SER A 293 50.39 47.64 12.72
N ALA A 294 50.58 47.15 13.95
CA ALA A 294 49.76 47.31 15.15
C ALA A 294 48.34 47.90 15.01
N ASN A 295 47.31 47.18 15.48
CA ASN A 295 46.74 47.35 16.82
C ASN A 295 45.52 46.45 17.03
N SER A 296 45.61 45.59 18.05
CA SER A 296 44.63 45.41 19.14
C SER A 296 43.15 45.03 18.87
N GLN A 297 42.77 43.98 19.60
CA GLN A 297 41.48 43.72 20.26
C GLN A 297 40.42 42.83 19.56
N SER A 298 40.54 41.54 19.89
CA SER A 298 39.55 40.75 20.65
C SER A 298 38.08 40.82 20.22
N ARG A 299 37.56 39.67 19.75
CA ARG A 299 36.37 39.04 20.34
C ARG A 299 36.30 37.56 19.99
N ASP A 300 35.91 36.81 21.00
CA ASP A 300 35.90 35.37 21.14
C ASP A 300 35.14 34.62 20.04
N ILE A 301 35.78 33.57 19.53
CA ILE A 301 35.11 32.47 18.83
C ILE A 301 35.15 31.27 19.76
N THR A 302 33.98 30.88 20.26
CA THR A 302 33.78 29.62 20.97
C THR A 302 34.08 28.47 20.02
N ARG A 303 35.25 27.84 20.20
CA ARG A 303 35.61 26.55 19.59
C ARG A 303 34.77 25.45 20.24
N ILE A 304 34.06 24.67 19.43
CA ILE A 304 33.60 23.32 19.79
C ILE A 304 34.65 22.36 19.18
N PRO A 305 35.31 21.51 19.97
CA PRO A 305 36.40 20.67 19.48
C PRO A 305 35.90 19.45 18.69
N GLU A 306 36.69 19.12 17.66
CA GLU A 306 36.68 17.86 16.94
C GLU A 306 37.09 16.71 17.88
N ASN A 307 36.36 15.59 17.82
CA ASN A 307 36.83 14.31 18.32
C ASN A 307 37.21 13.44 17.13
N GLU A 308 38.50 13.41 16.81
CA GLU A 308 39.15 12.28 16.15
C GLU A 308 39.88 11.44 17.20
N GLU A 309 39.61 10.14 17.23
CA GLU A 309 40.52 9.06 17.66
C GLU A 309 39.94 7.79 17.02
N ILE A 310 40.46 7.30 15.89
CA ILE A 310 41.64 6.43 15.75
C ILE A 310 41.64 5.29 16.78
N ASN A 311 41.30 4.07 16.33
CA ASN A 311 42.21 2.95 16.52
C ASN A 311 42.03 1.86 15.45
N ARG A 312 43.17 1.53 14.86
CA ARG A 312 43.44 0.38 13.98
C ARG A 312 43.75 -0.83 14.86
N GLU A 313 43.40 -2.02 14.37
CA GLU A 313 44.18 -3.28 14.43
C GLU A 313 43.32 -4.36 13.74
N SER A 314 43.59 -4.74 12.48
CA SER A 314 44.50 -5.80 12.01
C SER A 314 44.19 -7.23 12.52
N ASN A 315 43.79 -8.10 11.56
CA ASN A 315 44.04 -9.54 11.40
C ASN A 315 42.82 -10.14 10.69
N GLY A 316 42.86 -10.59 9.45
CA GLY A 316 43.83 -11.52 8.88
C GLY A 316 43.19 -12.90 8.83
N MET A 317 42.51 -13.26 7.73
CA MET A 317 42.37 -14.66 7.32
C MET A 317 42.27 -14.78 5.80
N ASN A 318 42.98 -15.79 5.33
CA ASN A 318 43.39 -16.09 3.99
C ASN A 318 42.73 -17.42 3.59
N ARG A 319 42.58 -17.61 2.27
CA ARG A 319 42.36 -18.86 1.52
C ARG A 319 40.94 -19.43 1.42
N GLY A 320 40.56 -19.67 0.17
CA GLY A 320 39.46 -20.54 -0.21
C GLY A 320 39.22 -20.52 -1.72
N GLY A 321 40.22 -20.90 -2.52
CA GLY A 321 40.03 -21.11 -3.95
C GLY A 321 39.38 -22.46 -4.23
N TYR A 322 38.49 -22.53 -5.23
CA TYR A 322 38.26 -23.73 -6.03
C TYR A 322 37.82 -23.34 -7.44
N ASN A 323 38.69 -23.65 -8.40
CA ASN A 323 38.36 -23.84 -9.80
C ASN A 323 37.56 -25.13 -9.95
N LYS A 324 36.46 -25.09 -10.70
CA LYS A 324 35.95 -26.27 -11.43
C LYS A 324 35.57 -25.86 -12.85
N ARG A 325 36.43 -26.27 -13.80
CA ARG A 325 36.06 -26.57 -15.18
C ARG A 325 35.35 -27.91 -15.20
N GLY A 326 34.37 -28.06 -16.09
CA GLY A 326 33.75 -29.35 -16.37
C GLY A 326 32.75 -29.29 -17.51
N ARG A 327 33.27 -29.50 -18.72
CA ARG A 327 32.63 -29.93 -19.98
C ARG A 327 31.62 -29.02 -20.66
#